data_AF-A0A5D3FAZ3-F1
#
_entry.id   AF-A0A5D3FAZ3-F1
#
_cell.length_a   1.000
_cell.length_b   1.000
_cell.length_c   1.000
_cell.angle_alpha   90.00
_cell.angle_beta   90.00
_cell.angle_gamma   90.00
#
_symmetry.space_group_name_H-M   'P 1'
#
loop_
_entity.id
_entity.type
_entity.pdbx_description
1 polymer ?
#
loop_
_entity_poly.entity_id
_entity_poly.type
_entity_poly.pdbx_seq_one_letter_code
_entity_poly.pdbx_strand_id
1 'polypeptide(L)'
;MRDLGADPPFETTGDGFSLAAGSKMVTPAEFPTPSPLELVMPVVAEALRLAAADDGSLLDFNVRVFYDAHVTRAMEREPDDPPLRYDAFTFMTLMDAFHWLEAKGYLAHRGNGDSYDYWLASPT
;
A
#
# COMPACT_ATOMS: atom_id res chain seq x y z
N MET A 1 -34.16 -12.92 3.01
CA MET A 1 -33.43 -12.97 1.74
C MET A 1 -32.07 -13.60 2.00
N ARG A 2 -31.88 -14.87 1.64
CA ARG A 2 -30.55 -15.37 1.25
C ARG A 2 -30.62 -15.43 -0.27
N ASP A 3 -29.86 -14.61 -0.97
CA ASP A 3 -29.50 -14.76 -2.40
C ASP A 3 -28.73 -13.50 -2.80
N LEU A 4 -27.38 -13.53 -2.77
CA LEU A 4 -26.46 -14.16 -3.74
C LEU A 4 -26.55 -13.40 -5.07
N GLY A 5 -25.54 -12.68 -5.53
CA GLY A 5 -24.12 -12.98 -5.49
C GLY A 5 -23.59 -12.71 -6.90
N ALA A 6 -22.32 -12.40 -7.04
CA ALA A 6 -21.68 -12.51 -8.33
C ALA A 6 -20.39 -13.30 -8.11
N ASP A 7 -20.24 -14.41 -8.85
CA ASP A 7 -18.90 -14.91 -9.16
C ASP A 7 -18.11 -13.67 -9.60
N PRO A 8 -16.97 -13.45 -8.91
CA PRO A 8 -16.38 -12.14 -8.67
C PRO A 8 -16.23 -11.47 -10.01
N PRO A 9 -16.36 -10.15 -10.13
CA PRO A 9 -16.19 -9.55 -11.43
C PRO A 9 -14.77 -9.85 -11.90
N PHE A 10 -14.72 -10.83 -12.82
CA PHE A 10 -13.63 -11.24 -13.68
C PHE A 10 -12.38 -11.72 -12.94
N GLU A 11 -11.40 -12.31 -13.63
CA GLU A 11 -10.68 -11.55 -14.64
C GLU A 11 -9.88 -12.47 -15.64
N THR A 12 -9.73 -12.03 -16.91
CA THR A 12 -9.22 -12.70 -18.15
C THR A 12 -7.73 -12.98 -18.26
N THR A 13 -7.29 -14.18 -17.95
CA THR A 13 -5.89 -14.55 -17.84
C THR A 13 -5.29 -14.90 -19.24
N GLY A 14 -4.33 -14.17 -19.82
CA GLY A 14 -3.54 -14.59 -20.97
C GLY A 14 -2.27 -13.78 -21.11
N ASP A 15 -1.51 -13.86 -22.18
CA ASP A 15 -0.47 -12.84 -22.35
C ASP A 15 -1.09 -11.41 -22.60
N GLY A 16 -2.41 -11.23 -22.38
CA GLY A 16 -3.04 -10.17 -21.58
C GLY A 16 -3.99 -10.68 -20.46
N PHE A 17 -3.44 -10.96 -19.25
CA PHE A 17 -4.02 -11.68 -18.09
C PHE A 17 -4.69 -10.73 -17.05
N SER A 18 -5.99 -10.63 -16.99
CA SER A 18 -6.92 -10.34 -15.89
C SER A 18 -7.14 -11.64 -15.04
N LEU A 19 -7.45 -11.66 -13.71
CA LEU A 19 -7.75 -12.91 -12.96
C LEU A 19 -8.79 -12.84 -11.79
N ALA A 20 -9.63 -13.89 -11.67
CA ALA A 20 -10.85 -13.94 -10.83
C ALA A 20 -10.78 -14.67 -9.51
N ALA A 21 -11.61 -14.19 -8.58
CA ALA A 21 -11.76 -14.76 -7.26
C ALA A 21 -12.17 -16.24 -7.33
N GLY A 22 -11.30 -17.04 -6.73
CA GLY A 22 -11.31 -18.50 -6.81
C GLY A 22 -10.00 -19.03 -7.37
N SER A 23 -9.29 -18.21 -8.15
CA SER A 23 -8.04 -18.59 -8.81
C SER A 23 -6.81 -17.88 -8.23
N LYS A 24 -5.62 -18.36 -8.63
CA LYS A 24 -4.30 -17.71 -8.49
C LYS A 24 -3.46 -18.01 -9.75
N MET A 25 -2.65 -17.07 -10.25
CA MET A 25 -1.50 -17.45 -11.10
C MET A 25 -0.30 -17.64 -10.21
N VAL A 26 0.33 -18.79 -10.35
CA VAL A 26 1.41 -19.29 -9.51
C VAL A 26 2.40 -19.92 -10.48
N THR A 27 3.67 -20.01 -10.17
CA THR A 27 4.12 -20.52 -8.90
C THR A 27 5.30 -19.63 -8.41
N PRO A 28 6.53 -19.69 -8.90
CA PRO A 28 7.06 -20.79 -9.63
C PRO A 28 7.05 -22.09 -8.80
N ALA A 29 6.88 -22.04 -7.46
CA ALA A 29 6.31 -23.20 -6.74
C ALA A 29 4.93 -22.99 -6.07
N GLU A 30 4.56 -21.86 -5.44
CA GLU A 30 3.27 -21.85 -4.72
C GLU A 30 2.59 -20.51 -4.44
N PHE A 31 3.34 -19.44 -4.29
CA PHE A 31 2.84 -18.19 -3.72
C PHE A 31 1.99 -18.34 -2.44
N PRO A 32 2.67 -18.64 -1.32
CA PRO A 32 2.33 -18.06 -0.04
C PRO A 32 3.58 -17.36 0.51
N THR A 33 3.52 -16.04 0.47
CA THR A 33 4.30 -15.15 1.32
C THR A 33 3.27 -14.30 2.06
N PRO A 34 3.60 -13.72 3.24
CA PRO A 34 2.68 -12.82 3.93
C PRO A 34 2.14 -11.83 2.91
N SER A 35 0.86 -11.46 3.02
CA SER A 35 0.23 -10.51 2.09
C SER A 35 1.25 -9.42 1.72
N PRO A 36 1.41 -9.00 0.46
CA PRO A 36 2.33 -7.91 0.12
C PRO A 36 2.17 -6.73 1.08
N LEU A 37 0.94 -6.49 1.56
CA LEU A 37 0.66 -5.65 2.72
C LEU A 37 1.43 -6.09 3.98
N GLU A 38 1.26 -7.29 4.52
CA GLU A 38 2.02 -7.79 5.69
C GLU A 38 3.55 -7.65 5.58
N LEU A 39 4.15 -7.79 4.39
CA LEU A 39 5.59 -7.56 4.18
C LEU A 39 5.97 -6.07 4.07
N VAL A 40 5.11 -5.27 3.45
CA VAL A 40 5.34 -3.85 3.18
C VAL A 40 4.86 -2.97 4.35
N MET A 41 3.95 -3.45 5.17
CA MET A 41 3.30 -2.73 6.27
C MET A 41 4.31 -2.24 7.30
N PRO A 42 5.31 -3.02 7.75
CA PRO A 42 6.33 -2.50 8.66
C PRO A 42 7.12 -1.34 8.05
N VAL A 43 7.47 -1.44 6.75
CA VAL A 43 8.19 -0.38 6.03
C VAL A 43 7.31 0.85 5.86
N VAL A 44 6.05 0.69 5.49
CA VAL A 44 5.10 1.80 5.33
C VAL A 44 4.79 2.45 6.68
N ALA A 45 4.61 1.68 7.74
CA ALA A 45 4.39 2.21 9.08
C ALA A 45 5.60 3.00 9.58
N GLU A 46 6.82 2.49 9.35
CA GLU A 46 8.04 3.23 9.70
C GLU A 46 8.22 4.48 8.83
N ALA A 47 7.96 4.39 7.52
CA ALA A 47 7.99 5.55 6.64
C ALA A 47 6.98 6.63 7.05
N LEU A 48 5.76 6.24 7.43
CA LEU A 48 4.74 7.14 7.98
C LEU A 48 5.18 7.75 9.31
N ARG A 49 5.80 6.97 10.21
CA ARG A 49 6.36 7.46 11.47
C ARG A 49 7.49 8.47 11.24
N LEU A 50 8.33 8.26 10.21
CA LEU A 50 9.41 9.16 9.83
C LEU A 50 8.93 10.42 9.11
N ALA A 51 7.80 10.34 8.41
CA ALA A 51 7.21 11.45 7.67
C ALA A 51 6.30 12.34 8.53
N ALA A 52 5.72 11.78 9.60
CA ALA A 52 4.86 12.52 10.50
C ALA A 52 5.60 13.58 11.31
N ALA A 53 4.92 14.69 11.55
CA ALA A 53 5.35 15.68 12.54
C ALA A 53 5.23 15.13 13.97
N ASP A 54 5.77 15.87 14.94
CA ASP A 54 5.79 15.46 16.36
C ASP A 54 4.38 15.20 16.94
N ASP A 55 3.34 15.81 16.35
CA ASP A 55 1.93 15.61 16.73
C ASP A 55 1.24 14.44 16.01
N GLY A 56 1.95 13.76 15.10
CA GLY A 56 1.45 12.65 14.30
C GLY A 56 0.77 13.06 12.99
N SER A 57 0.78 14.35 12.64
CA SER A 57 0.18 14.85 11.39
C SER A 57 1.09 14.68 10.17
N LEU A 58 0.49 14.43 9.00
CA LEU A 58 1.13 14.48 7.69
C LEU A 58 0.27 15.37 6.77
N LEU A 59 0.68 16.61 6.57
CA LEU A 59 -0.09 17.62 5.82
C LEU A 59 0.41 17.75 4.39
N ASP A 60 -0.49 18.15 3.47
CA ASP A 60 -0.21 18.37 2.04
C ASP A 60 0.50 17.16 1.40
N PHE A 61 -0.01 15.96 1.71
CA PHE A 61 0.67 14.71 1.43
C PHE A 61 0.84 14.47 -0.07
N ASN A 62 2.09 14.28 -0.49
CA ASN A 62 2.46 13.86 -1.83
C ASN A 62 3.13 12.49 -1.79
N VAL A 63 2.46 11.48 -2.33
CA VAL A 63 2.90 10.09 -2.33
C VAL A 63 4.27 9.86 -2.97
N ARG A 64 4.62 10.61 -4.02
CA ARG A 64 5.91 10.47 -4.69
C ARG A 64 7.03 11.03 -3.82
N VAL A 65 6.83 12.23 -3.28
CA VAL A 65 7.78 12.85 -2.34
C VAL A 65 7.93 11.97 -1.10
N PHE A 66 6.82 11.44 -0.58
CA PHE A 66 6.82 10.50 0.54
C PHE A 66 7.66 9.27 0.26
N TYR A 67 7.48 8.65 -0.91
CA TYR A 67 8.26 7.48 -1.31
C TYR A 67 9.75 7.78 -1.39
N ASP A 68 10.11 8.82 -2.14
CA ASP A 68 11.51 9.18 -2.41
C ASP A 68 12.26 9.55 -1.11
N ALA A 69 11.59 10.23 -0.17
CA ALA A 69 12.21 10.73 1.06
C ALA A 69 12.14 9.77 2.26
N HIS A 70 11.04 9.03 2.42
CA HIS A 70 10.77 8.29 3.66
C HIS A 70 10.71 6.78 3.46
N VAL A 71 10.14 6.28 2.36
CA VAL A 71 10.07 4.83 2.12
C VAL A 71 11.45 4.27 1.82
N THR A 72 12.24 4.93 0.96
CA THR A 72 13.62 4.54 0.67
C THR A 72 14.48 4.49 1.94
N ARG A 73 14.27 5.42 2.87
CA ARG A 73 14.95 5.49 4.16
C ARG A 73 14.49 4.39 5.12
N ALA A 74 13.19 4.14 5.21
CA ALA A 74 12.60 3.11 6.06
C ALA A 74 13.02 1.68 5.64
N MET A 75 13.42 1.50 4.38
CA MET A 75 13.96 0.24 3.88
C MET A 75 15.42 -0.04 4.30
N GLU A 76 16.10 0.91 4.97
CA GLU A 76 17.49 0.77 5.45
C GLU A 76 18.47 0.27 4.37
N ARG A 77 18.31 0.75 3.13
CA ARG A 77 19.03 0.25 1.97
C ARG A 77 20.54 0.41 2.07
N GLU A 78 21.25 -0.59 1.60
CA GLU A 78 22.70 -0.55 1.49
C GLU A 78 23.12 0.24 0.22
N PRO A 79 24.33 0.84 0.20
CA PRO A 79 24.80 1.63 -0.93
C PRO A 79 24.82 0.88 -2.27
N ASP A 80 24.95 -0.44 -2.21
CA ASP A 80 25.09 -1.32 -3.37
C ASP A 80 23.74 -1.84 -3.90
N ASP A 81 22.64 -1.52 -3.22
CA ASP A 81 21.31 -1.96 -3.64
C ASP A 81 20.89 -1.33 -4.98
N PRO A 82 20.22 -2.07 -5.88
CA PRO A 82 19.73 -1.53 -7.15
C PRO A 82 18.78 -0.34 -6.94
N PRO A 83 18.85 0.73 -7.75
CA PRO A 83 18.00 1.91 -7.57
C PRO A 83 16.52 1.53 -7.71
N LEU A 84 15.75 1.79 -6.66
CA LEU A 84 14.30 1.67 -6.71
C LEU A 84 13.72 2.85 -7.48
N ARG A 85 12.77 2.58 -8.35
CA ARG A 85 12.10 3.58 -9.18
C ARG A 85 10.66 3.73 -8.71
N TYR A 86 10.27 4.98 -8.45
CA TYR A 86 8.86 5.30 -8.32
C TYR A 86 8.16 5.13 -9.67
N ASP A 87 7.19 4.21 -9.71
CA ASP A 87 6.37 3.91 -10.89
C ASP A 87 4.89 3.71 -10.51
N ALA A 88 4.06 3.40 -11.50
CA ALA A 88 2.63 3.21 -11.29
C ALA A 88 2.32 2.04 -10.34
N PHE A 89 3.13 0.98 -10.36
CA PHE A 89 2.96 -0.16 -9.47
C PHE A 89 3.26 0.22 -8.01
N THR A 90 4.34 0.95 -7.80
CA THR A 90 4.73 1.50 -6.50
C THR A 90 3.63 2.41 -5.94
N PHE A 91 3.09 3.30 -6.79
CA PHE A 91 1.97 4.17 -6.41
C PHE A 91 0.75 3.35 -5.95
N MET A 92 0.28 2.39 -6.76
CA MET A 92 -0.88 1.58 -6.40
C MET A 92 -0.67 0.80 -5.10
N THR A 93 0.52 0.23 -4.90
CA THR A 93 0.86 -0.52 -3.69
C THR A 93 0.81 0.36 -2.43
N LEU A 94 1.31 1.59 -2.51
CA LEU A 94 1.25 2.54 -1.40
C LEU A 94 -0.19 2.97 -1.10
N MET A 95 -0.99 3.22 -2.13
CA MET A 95 -2.40 3.58 -1.96
C MET A 95 -3.21 2.43 -1.33
N ASP A 96 -2.97 1.19 -1.74
CA ASP A 96 -3.60 0.01 -1.11
C ASP A 96 -3.17 -0.14 0.37
N ALA A 97 -1.90 0.11 0.69
CA ALA A 97 -1.42 0.11 2.07
C ALA A 97 -2.08 1.18 2.93
N PHE A 98 -2.26 2.38 2.38
CA PHE A 98 -2.91 3.48 3.08
C PHE A 98 -4.38 3.18 3.31
N HIS A 99 -5.08 2.69 2.28
CA HIS A 99 -6.48 2.27 2.40
C HIS A 99 -6.66 1.16 3.44
N TRP A 100 -5.72 0.20 3.49
CA TRP A 100 -5.74 -0.83 4.53
C TRP A 100 -5.54 -0.25 5.93
N LEU A 101 -4.59 0.67 6.13
CA LEU A 101 -4.35 1.33 7.42
C LEU A 101 -5.57 2.14 7.89
N GLU A 102 -6.22 2.84 6.97
CA GLU A 102 -7.45 3.57 7.23
C GLU A 102 -8.58 2.63 7.66
N ALA A 103 -8.81 1.56 6.89
CA ALA A 103 -9.84 0.57 7.18
C ALA A 103 -9.61 -0.15 8.52
N LYS A 104 -8.36 -0.21 8.99
CA LYS A 104 -7.97 -0.80 10.28
C LYS A 104 -7.87 0.19 11.43
N GLY A 105 -8.08 1.49 11.19
CA GLY A 105 -8.03 2.53 12.22
C GLY A 105 -6.62 2.96 12.64
N TYR A 106 -5.60 2.68 11.82
CA TYR A 106 -4.22 3.12 12.05
C TYR A 106 -3.87 4.42 11.33
N LEU A 107 -4.72 4.89 10.42
CA LEU A 107 -4.54 6.14 9.69
C LEU A 107 -5.90 6.85 9.56
N ALA A 108 -5.95 8.12 9.90
CA ALA A 108 -7.07 8.99 9.56
C ALA A 108 -6.68 9.81 8.33
N HIS A 109 -7.66 10.11 7.46
CA HIS A 109 -7.45 10.97 6.30
C HIS A 109 -8.50 12.06 6.23
N ARG A 110 -8.16 13.16 5.56
CA ARG A 110 -9.12 14.13 5.03
C ARG A 110 -8.65 14.62 3.67
N GLY A 111 -9.61 14.95 2.79
CA GLY A 111 -9.30 15.67 1.56
C GLY A 111 -8.91 17.11 1.86
N ASN A 112 -7.90 17.62 1.15
CA ASN A 112 -7.39 18.99 1.24
C ASN A 112 -7.16 19.56 -0.17
N GLY A 113 -8.25 19.89 -0.86
CA GLY A 113 -8.22 20.34 -2.26
C GLY A 113 -7.72 19.24 -3.19
N ASP A 114 -6.58 19.51 -3.85
CA ASP A 114 -5.91 18.57 -4.76
C ASP A 114 -4.94 17.61 -4.04
N SER A 115 -4.97 17.60 -2.71
CA SER A 115 -4.10 16.80 -1.85
C SER A 115 -4.89 16.07 -0.74
N TYR A 116 -4.17 15.28 0.04
CA TYR A 116 -4.69 14.62 1.23
C TYR A 116 -3.87 15.04 2.44
N ASP A 117 -4.55 15.16 3.58
CA ASP A 117 -3.87 15.19 4.87
C ASP A 117 -4.14 13.87 5.58
N TYR A 118 -3.12 13.36 6.28
CA TYR A 118 -3.21 12.16 7.10
C TYR A 118 -2.85 12.45 8.56
N TRP A 119 -3.31 11.57 9.44
CA TRP A 119 -2.92 11.54 10.84
C TRP A 119 -2.73 10.10 11.30
N LEU A 120 -1.63 9.81 12.00
CA LEU A 120 -1.40 8.51 12.62
C LEU A 120 -2.50 8.22 13.67
N ALA A 121 -3.10 7.04 13.61
CA ALA A 121 -4.18 6.65 14.51
C ALA A 121 -3.87 5.31 15.20
N SER A 122 -4.68 4.98 16.20
CA SER A 122 -4.66 3.67 16.86
C SER A 122 -6.09 3.16 16.98
N PRO A 123 -6.37 1.90 16.59
CA PRO A 123 -7.64 1.27 16.87
C PRO A 123 -7.83 1.11 18.39
N THR A 124 -9.09 1.20 18.83
CA THR A 124 -9.55 0.92 20.20
C THR A 124 -9.96 -0.51 20.40
#